data_AF-A0A1M4Y0F5-F1
#
_entry.id   AF-A0A1M4Y0F5-F1
#
_cell.length_a   1.000
_cell.length_b   1.000
_cell.length_c   1.000
_cell.angle_alpha   90.00
_cell.angle_beta   90.00
_cell.angle_gamma   90.00
#
_symmetry.space_group_name_H-M   'P 1'
#
loop_
_entity.id
_entity.type
_entity.pdbx_description
1 polymer ?
#
loop_
_entity_poly.entity_id
_entity_poly.type
_entity_poly.pdbx_seq_one_letter_code
_entity_poly.pdbx_strand_id
1 'polypeptide(L)'
;MINKLEPTVVIIDDVKEEIQGIIDDLSEKGVGCKFFNPDYSEGDDMPTKTYSDVNILFLDLFYSGNFDAEQSCNWVRSIIPKNSFYIIVFWTKDISRASEVLILLKERDIPPFKYFVESKSEYIVGGAYNFKSLLKKINDACDNSPALEEIIIWKKALKLTANEVIGHLINNDEDAEIIKKIIISHGGNSTKAFSDIQKRIVLFDALDIVLTSNTRKNISGAISDINADTIYKLENIATLEPDKKLNSWFHFKLISSISNDLILSGLISDFKDKGLIDTYSILDDKHIKEYLSKQTDSRIKLKPCVMVLTRPCDIAQDKFGKNIKLLSGVRIVNPNRKNNVSKEFKGGSSKLDSIKIYDHLYFSKDETDCTLIFDYRYSFSLPKEQFISKFDNVKIFNKELLSEIQVEYSSYSSRLGITQII
;
A
#
# COMPACT_ATOMS: atom_id res chain seq x y z
N MET A 1 6.20 23.82 -15.18
CA MET A 1 5.48 22.65 -15.73
C MET A 1 4.06 22.77 -15.20
N ILE A 2 3.09 23.05 -16.06
CA ILE A 2 1.72 23.42 -15.67
C ILE A 2 1.08 22.23 -14.93
N ASN A 3 0.54 22.49 -13.73
CA ASN A 3 -0.32 21.56 -13.00
C ASN A 3 -1.44 21.09 -13.93
N LYS A 4 -1.31 19.91 -14.55
CA LYS A 4 -2.47 19.20 -15.08
C LYS A 4 -3.22 18.68 -13.87
N LEU A 5 -4.26 19.40 -13.45
CA LEU A 5 -5.23 18.88 -12.49
C LEU A 5 -5.74 17.54 -13.03
N GLU A 6 -5.61 16.48 -12.23
CA GLU A 6 -6.10 15.17 -12.60
C GLU A 6 -7.64 15.15 -12.52
N PRO A 7 -8.32 14.43 -13.44
CA PRO A 7 -9.76 14.29 -13.38
C PRO A 7 -10.17 13.43 -12.18
N THR A 8 -11.29 13.78 -11.56
CA THR A 8 -11.96 12.95 -10.54
C THR A 8 -12.97 11.99 -11.17
N VAL A 9 -13.48 12.33 -12.36
CA VAL A 9 -14.40 11.53 -13.15
C VAL A 9 -13.83 11.33 -14.55
N VAL A 10 -13.88 10.11 -15.06
CA VAL A 10 -13.53 9.81 -16.45
C VAL A 10 -14.73 9.18 -17.14
N ILE A 11 -14.95 9.54 -18.40
CA ILE A 11 -16.03 9.02 -19.25
C ILE A 11 -15.41 8.46 -20.52
N ILE A 12 -15.76 7.23 -20.86
CA ILE A 12 -15.36 6.55 -22.10
C ILE A 12 -16.62 6.17 -22.86
N ASP A 13 -16.87 6.85 -23.97
CA ASP A 13 -18.05 6.66 -24.82
C ASP A 13 -17.70 7.13 -26.23
N ASP A 14 -18.18 6.45 -27.26
CA ASP A 14 -17.89 6.79 -28.66
C ASP A 14 -18.77 7.93 -29.18
N VAL A 15 -19.88 8.25 -28.50
CA VAL A 15 -20.81 9.32 -28.88
C VAL A 15 -20.82 10.43 -27.83
N LYS A 16 -20.00 11.45 -28.06
CA LYS A 16 -19.85 12.59 -27.14
C LYS A 16 -21.17 13.31 -26.85
N GLU A 17 -22.03 13.45 -27.85
CA GLU A 17 -23.33 14.12 -27.72
C GLU A 17 -24.24 13.41 -26.72
N GLU A 18 -24.14 12.08 -26.58
CA GLU A 18 -24.92 11.33 -25.61
C GLU A 18 -24.53 11.70 -24.18
N ILE A 19 -23.24 11.88 -23.93
CA ILE A 19 -22.69 12.09 -22.57
C ILE A 19 -22.47 13.57 -22.21
N GLN A 20 -22.71 14.50 -23.15
CA GLN A 20 -22.47 15.93 -22.95
C GLN A 20 -23.23 16.48 -21.74
N GLY A 21 -24.46 16.01 -21.51
CA GLY A 21 -25.25 16.41 -20.34
C GLY A 21 -24.63 16.03 -18.99
N ILE A 22 -23.87 14.93 -18.91
CA ILE A 22 -23.09 14.60 -17.70
C ILE A 22 -21.90 15.55 -17.57
N ILE A 23 -21.18 15.78 -18.67
CA ILE A 23 -20.00 16.67 -18.66
C ILE A 23 -20.39 18.07 -18.16
N ASP A 24 -21.50 18.61 -18.66
CA ASP A 24 -21.98 19.94 -18.31
C ASP A 24 -22.37 20.01 -16.82
N ASP A 25 -23.17 19.05 -16.31
CA ASP A 25 -23.56 18.99 -14.90
C ASP A 25 -22.37 18.85 -13.94
N LEU A 26 -21.37 18.04 -14.31
CA LEU A 26 -20.12 17.90 -13.54
C LEU A 26 -19.31 19.21 -13.57
N SER A 27 -19.21 19.85 -14.74
CA SER A 27 -18.49 21.11 -14.89
C SER A 27 -19.13 22.25 -14.10
N GLU A 28 -20.47 22.36 -14.10
CA GLU A 28 -21.22 23.34 -13.29
C GLU A 28 -20.95 23.17 -11.78
N LYS A 29 -20.73 21.94 -11.34
CA LYS A 29 -20.39 21.60 -9.94
C LYS A 29 -18.89 21.75 -9.64
N GLY A 30 -18.08 22.16 -10.61
CA GLY A 30 -16.62 22.28 -10.47
C GLY A 30 -15.91 20.94 -10.33
N VAL A 31 -16.51 19.84 -10.81
CA VAL A 31 -15.94 18.49 -10.76
C VAL A 31 -15.04 18.29 -11.99
N GLY A 32 -13.78 17.90 -11.74
CA GLY A 32 -12.84 17.58 -12.83
C GLY A 32 -13.29 16.34 -13.59
N CYS A 33 -13.67 16.53 -14.86
CA CYS A 33 -14.14 15.48 -15.75
C CYS A 33 -13.24 15.38 -16.99
N LYS A 34 -12.94 14.15 -17.43
CA LYS A 34 -12.24 13.90 -18.69
C LYS A 34 -12.98 12.86 -19.53
N PHE A 35 -13.18 13.20 -20.80
CA PHE A 35 -13.78 12.32 -21.80
C PHE A 35 -12.69 11.69 -22.68
N PHE A 36 -12.90 10.44 -23.07
CA PHE A 36 -12.12 9.73 -24.08
C PHE A 36 -13.08 9.10 -25.10
N ASN A 37 -12.82 9.32 -26.38
CA ASN A 37 -13.49 8.63 -27.47
C ASN A 37 -12.74 7.31 -27.77
N PRO A 38 -13.33 6.13 -27.54
CA PRO A 38 -12.69 4.84 -27.79
C PRO A 38 -12.74 4.36 -29.25
N ASP A 39 -13.26 5.16 -30.19
CA ASP A 39 -13.39 4.77 -31.61
C ASP A 39 -12.07 4.31 -32.24
N TYR A 40 -12.11 3.21 -33.01
CA TYR A 40 -10.91 2.60 -33.58
C TYR A 40 -10.26 3.40 -34.72
N SER A 41 -11.01 4.29 -35.37
CA SER A 41 -10.59 5.02 -36.56
C SER A 41 -10.27 6.49 -36.26
N GLU A 42 -11.08 7.14 -35.44
CA GLU A 42 -10.97 8.57 -35.12
C GLU A 42 -10.97 8.85 -33.61
N GLY A 43 -10.79 7.82 -32.78
CA GLY A 43 -10.77 7.94 -31.32
C GLY A 43 -9.45 8.41 -30.72
N ASP A 44 -9.49 8.61 -29.40
CA ASP A 44 -8.36 8.96 -28.57
C ASP A 44 -7.47 7.75 -28.29
N ASP A 45 -6.16 7.99 -28.23
CA ASP A 45 -5.21 7.02 -27.69
C ASP A 45 -5.45 6.79 -26.19
N MET A 46 -5.29 5.53 -25.77
CA MET A 46 -5.26 5.21 -24.34
C MET A 46 -4.14 5.99 -23.64
N PRO A 47 -4.41 6.58 -22.46
CA PRO A 47 -3.40 7.33 -21.74
C PRO A 47 -2.20 6.45 -21.37
N THR A 48 -0.99 6.97 -21.58
CA THR A 48 0.26 6.28 -21.25
C THR A 48 0.55 6.25 -19.75
N LYS A 49 -0.19 7.03 -18.96
CA LYS A 49 -0.12 7.09 -17.49
C LYS A 49 -1.53 7.13 -16.90
N THR A 50 -1.71 6.37 -15.84
CA THR A 50 -2.94 6.35 -15.03
C THR A 50 -3.12 7.66 -14.26
N TYR A 51 -4.35 7.92 -13.82
CA TYR A 51 -4.72 9.06 -12.99
C TYR A 51 -5.00 8.60 -11.56
N SER A 52 -4.33 9.21 -10.59
CA SER A 52 -4.43 8.86 -9.17
C SER A 52 -5.70 9.37 -8.48
N ASP A 53 -6.29 10.45 -8.99
CA ASP A 53 -7.46 11.10 -8.38
C ASP A 53 -8.83 10.64 -8.92
N VAL A 54 -8.86 9.72 -9.89
CA VAL A 54 -10.12 9.21 -10.47
C VAL A 54 -10.87 8.35 -9.46
N ASN A 55 -12.09 8.76 -9.13
CA ASN A 55 -12.99 8.06 -8.22
C ASN A 55 -14.14 7.35 -8.96
N ILE A 56 -14.57 7.90 -10.10
CA ILE A 56 -15.70 7.39 -10.87
C ILE A 56 -15.28 7.27 -12.33
N LEU A 57 -15.59 6.13 -12.93
CA LEU A 57 -15.38 5.85 -14.34
C LEU A 57 -16.73 5.48 -14.99
N PHE A 58 -17.18 6.25 -15.97
CA PHE A 58 -18.26 5.86 -16.86
C PHE A 58 -17.67 5.14 -18.07
N LEU A 59 -18.26 3.99 -18.40
CA LEU A 59 -17.74 3.11 -19.44
C LEU A 59 -18.90 2.62 -20.30
N ASP A 60 -18.94 3.04 -21.57
CA ASP A 60 -19.69 2.28 -22.57
C ASP A 60 -18.98 0.95 -22.85
N LEU A 61 -19.76 -0.08 -23.15
CA LEU A 61 -19.26 -1.40 -23.52
C LEU A 61 -19.19 -1.59 -25.03
N PHE A 62 -19.93 -0.78 -25.79
CA PHE A 62 -19.98 -0.90 -27.24
C PHE A 62 -19.28 0.29 -27.86
N TYR A 63 -18.20 0.04 -28.60
CA TYR A 63 -17.46 1.08 -29.31
C TYR A 63 -17.60 0.82 -30.80
N SER A 64 -17.99 1.85 -31.55
CA SER A 64 -18.24 1.74 -33.00
C SER A 64 -19.23 0.59 -33.32
N GLY A 65 -20.17 0.32 -32.41
CA GLY A 65 -21.18 -0.74 -32.51
C GLY A 65 -20.74 -2.16 -32.13
N ASN A 66 -19.49 -2.39 -31.74
CA ASN A 66 -18.98 -3.71 -31.36
C ASN A 66 -18.66 -3.80 -29.87
N PHE A 67 -18.98 -4.95 -29.26
CA PHE A 67 -18.58 -5.26 -27.88
C PHE A 67 -17.22 -5.97 -27.86
N ASP A 68 -16.30 -5.46 -27.06
CA ASP A 68 -15.01 -6.09 -26.79
C ASP A 68 -14.61 -5.90 -25.31
N ALA A 69 -14.79 -6.97 -24.53
CA ALA A 69 -14.49 -6.95 -23.10
C ALA A 69 -13.00 -6.69 -22.80
N GLU A 70 -12.11 -7.15 -23.68
CA GLU A 70 -10.66 -7.01 -23.55
C GLU A 70 -10.26 -5.54 -23.77
N GLN A 71 -10.85 -4.90 -24.78
CA GLN A 71 -10.66 -3.48 -25.05
C GLN A 71 -11.22 -2.60 -23.92
N SER A 72 -12.44 -2.87 -23.44
CA SER A 72 -13.01 -2.19 -22.28
C SER A 72 -12.12 -2.31 -21.05
N CYS A 73 -11.57 -3.51 -20.80
CA CYS A 73 -10.66 -3.73 -19.69
C CYS A 73 -9.31 -2.99 -19.86
N ASN A 74 -8.77 -2.93 -21.07
CA ASN A 74 -7.54 -2.19 -21.38
C ASN A 74 -7.71 -0.68 -21.13
N TRP A 75 -8.87 -0.12 -21.47
CA TRP A 75 -9.23 1.25 -21.14
C TRP A 75 -9.24 1.51 -19.63
N VAL A 76 -9.88 0.65 -18.84
CA VAL A 76 -9.86 0.78 -17.37
C VAL A 76 -8.42 0.73 -16.86
N ARG A 77 -7.60 -0.20 -17.36
CA ARG A 77 -6.19 -0.36 -16.92
C ARG A 77 -5.30 0.83 -17.26
N SER A 78 -5.55 1.52 -18.38
CA SER A 78 -4.77 2.70 -18.76
C SER A 78 -5.12 3.93 -17.91
N ILE A 79 -6.34 3.97 -17.36
CA ILE A 79 -6.85 5.08 -16.55
C ILE A 79 -6.63 4.85 -15.06
N ILE A 80 -6.95 3.67 -14.55
CA ILE A 80 -6.99 3.37 -13.11
C ILE A 80 -5.69 2.69 -12.67
N PRO A 81 -4.97 3.25 -11.68
CA PRO A 81 -3.80 2.60 -11.12
C PRO A 81 -4.16 1.27 -10.43
N LYS A 82 -3.22 0.33 -10.45
CA LYS A 82 -3.41 -0.98 -9.80
C LYS A 82 -3.66 -0.82 -8.29
N ASN A 83 -4.62 -1.57 -7.76
CA ASN A 83 -5.07 -1.53 -6.35
C ASN A 83 -5.64 -0.18 -5.90
N SER A 84 -6.07 0.70 -6.82
CA SER A 84 -6.74 1.94 -6.47
C SER A 84 -8.22 1.74 -6.20
N PHE A 85 -8.77 2.58 -5.31
CA PHE A 85 -10.21 2.72 -5.13
C PHE A 85 -10.82 3.41 -6.35
N TYR A 86 -11.88 2.84 -6.90
CA TYR A 86 -12.75 3.49 -7.89
C TYR A 86 -14.12 2.83 -7.95
N ILE A 87 -15.10 3.58 -8.46
CA ILE A 87 -16.44 3.12 -8.80
C ILE A 87 -16.55 3.13 -10.32
N ILE A 88 -17.15 2.09 -10.90
CA ILE A 88 -17.41 2.02 -12.33
C ILE A 88 -18.91 2.03 -12.63
N VAL A 89 -19.32 2.82 -13.61
CA VAL A 89 -20.69 2.88 -14.12
C VAL A 89 -20.66 2.38 -15.55
N PHE A 90 -21.14 1.16 -15.76
CA PHE A 90 -21.36 0.64 -17.11
C PHE A 90 -22.60 1.30 -17.68
N TRP A 91 -22.40 2.15 -18.67
CA TRP A 91 -23.42 2.94 -19.35
C TRP A 91 -23.64 2.34 -20.74
N THR A 92 -24.55 1.37 -20.85
CA THR A 92 -24.58 0.48 -22.02
C THR A 92 -25.98 0.16 -22.52
N LYS A 93 -26.09 -0.27 -23.78
CA LYS A 93 -27.35 -0.75 -24.37
C LYS A 93 -27.65 -2.21 -23.98
N ASP A 94 -26.62 -3.03 -23.72
CA ASP A 94 -26.77 -4.43 -23.31
C ASP A 94 -26.07 -4.68 -21.96
N ILE A 95 -26.88 -4.69 -20.90
CA ILE A 95 -26.42 -4.87 -19.51
C ILE A 95 -25.80 -6.24 -19.24
N SER A 96 -26.11 -7.25 -20.06
CA SER A 96 -25.63 -8.63 -19.83
C SER A 96 -24.11 -8.76 -20.03
N ARG A 97 -23.50 -7.85 -20.79
CA ARG A 97 -22.07 -7.84 -21.11
C ARG A 97 -21.18 -7.31 -20.00
N ALA A 98 -21.73 -6.59 -19.03
CA ALA A 98 -20.96 -6.02 -17.92
C ALA A 98 -20.23 -7.10 -17.08
N SER A 99 -20.81 -8.29 -16.94
CA SER A 99 -20.19 -9.40 -16.20
C SER A 99 -18.89 -9.88 -16.84
N GLU A 100 -18.78 -9.87 -18.16
CA GLU A 100 -17.57 -10.29 -18.88
C GLU A 100 -16.40 -9.36 -18.58
N VAL A 101 -16.65 -8.04 -18.59
CA VAL A 101 -15.64 -7.04 -18.23
C VAL A 101 -15.24 -7.15 -16.76
N LEU A 102 -16.20 -7.34 -15.85
CA LEU A 102 -15.92 -7.49 -14.41
C LEU A 102 -15.03 -8.71 -14.10
N ILE A 103 -15.23 -9.83 -14.81
CA ILE A 103 -14.38 -11.02 -14.68
C ILE A 103 -12.94 -10.69 -15.08
N LEU A 104 -12.74 -10.07 -16.26
CA LEU A 104 -11.42 -9.68 -16.74
C LEU A 104 -10.72 -8.67 -15.81
N LEU A 105 -11.46 -7.68 -15.29
CA LEU A 105 -10.92 -6.71 -14.32
C LEU A 105 -10.41 -7.39 -13.05
N LYS A 106 -11.13 -8.41 -12.57
CA LYS A 106 -10.73 -9.19 -11.40
C LYS A 106 -9.48 -10.03 -11.68
N GLU A 107 -9.42 -10.70 -12.83
CA GLU A 107 -8.26 -11.49 -13.26
C GLU A 107 -7.00 -10.64 -13.40
N ARG A 108 -7.16 -9.36 -13.74
CA ARG A 108 -6.06 -8.38 -13.89
C ARG A 108 -5.71 -7.61 -12.62
N ASP A 109 -6.26 -8.03 -11.47
CA ASP A 109 -6.06 -7.38 -10.16
C ASP A 109 -6.43 -5.87 -10.16
N ILE A 110 -7.46 -5.47 -10.92
CA ILE A 110 -8.02 -4.10 -10.94
C ILE A 110 -9.55 -4.07 -10.71
N PRO A 111 -10.11 -4.83 -9.74
CA PRO A 111 -11.54 -4.83 -9.52
C PRO A 111 -12.03 -3.46 -9.00
N PRO A 112 -13.22 -3.00 -9.43
CA PRO A 112 -13.85 -1.81 -8.84
C PRO A 112 -14.27 -2.08 -7.40
N PHE A 113 -14.30 -1.03 -6.58
CA PHE A 113 -14.86 -1.12 -5.23
C PHE A 113 -16.38 -1.36 -5.29
N LYS A 114 -17.06 -0.64 -6.19
CA LYS A 114 -18.48 -0.77 -6.47
C LYS A 114 -18.73 -0.55 -7.95
N TYR A 115 -19.73 -1.23 -8.50
CA TYR A 115 -20.12 -1.05 -9.89
C TYR A 115 -21.64 -0.83 -10.03
N PHE A 116 -22.02 -0.12 -11.07
CA PHE A 116 -23.40 0.10 -11.48
C PHE A 116 -23.53 -0.34 -12.93
N VAL A 117 -24.62 -1.04 -13.27
CA VAL A 117 -24.93 -1.43 -14.65
C VAL A 117 -26.23 -0.76 -15.02
N GLU A 118 -26.15 0.24 -15.89
CA GLU A 118 -27.25 1.14 -16.19
C GLU A 118 -27.53 1.12 -17.69
N SER A 119 -28.79 0.80 -18.04
CA SER A 119 -29.21 0.74 -19.45
C SER A 119 -29.45 2.14 -19.98
N LYS A 120 -28.81 2.51 -21.11
CA LYS A 120 -29.03 3.84 -21.74
C LYS A 120 -30.53 4.10 -21.98
N SER A 121 -31.29 3.06 -22.37
CA SER A 121 -32.72 3.17 -22.70
C SER A 121 -33.63 3.57 -21.53
N GLU A 122 -33.24 3.30 -20.27
CA GLU A 122 -34.07 3.61 -19.10
C GLU A 122 -34.11 5.11 -18.77
N TYR A 123 -33.18 5.87 -19.34
CA TYR A 123 -32.99 7.28 -19.02
C TYR A 123 -33.38 8.22 -20.16
N ILE A 124 -33.90 7.71 -21.28
CA ILE A 124 -34.34 8.55 -22.40
C ILE A 124 -35.69 9.20 -22.04
N VAL A 125 -35.71 10.52 -21.89
CA VAL A 125 -36.92 11.31 -21.64
C VAL A 125 -36.97 12.45 -22.65
N GLY A 126 -37.98 12.43 -23.53
CA GLY A 126 -38.18 13.50 -24.51
C GLY A 126 -37.06 13.65 -25.55
N GLY A 127 -36.32 12.58 -25.84
CA GLY A 127 -35.20 12.58 -26.80
C GLY A 127 -33.84 12.98 -26.21
N ALA A 128 -33.76 13.24 -24.91
CA ALA A 128 -32.51 13.48 -24.19
C ALA A 128 -32.35 12.51 -23.01
N TYR A 129 -31.12 12.26 -22.58
CA TYR A 129 -30.84 11.41 -21.41
C TYR A 129 -31.03 12.18 -20.09
N ASN A 130 -31.78 11.61 -19.15
CA ASN A 130 -32.04 12.16 -17.82
C ASN A 130 -30.91 11.78 -16.85
N PHE A 131 -29.78 12.47 -16.96
CA PHE A 131 -28.62 12.24 -16.10
C PHE A 131 -28.84 12.62 -14.64
N LYS A 132 -29.78 13.53 -14.34
CA LYS A 132 -30.15 13.84 -12.95
C LYS A 132 -30.69 12.62 -12.22
N SER A 133 -31.50 11.81 -12.90
CA SER A 133 -32.03 10.56 -12.34
C SER A 133 -30.93 9.52 -12.14
N LEU A 134 -30.04 9.36 -13.13
CA LEU A 134 -28.89 8.44 -13.06
C LEU A 134 -27.98 8.79 -11.87
N LEU A 135 -27.54 10.04 -11.79
CA LEU A 135 -26.66 10.52 -10.73
C LEU A 135 -27.33 10.41 -9.36
N LYS A 136 -28.63 10.70 -9.26
CA LYS A 136 -29.37 10.50 -8.01
C LYS A 136 -29.36 9.04 -7.58
N LYS A 137 -29.65 8.10 -8.49
CA LYS A 137 -29.62 6.66 -8.20
C LYS A 137 -28.24 6.20 -7.72
N ILE A 138 -27.18 6.66 -8.39
CA ILE A 138 -25.79 6.36 -8.01
C ILE A 138 -25.48 6.94 -6.62
N ASN A 139 -25.84 8.20 -6.36
CA ASN A 139 -25.61 8.85 -5.07
C ASN A 139 -26.36 8.14 -3.94
N ASP A 140 -27.66 7.88 -4.10
CA ASP A 140 -28.48 7.18 -3.11
C ASP A 140 -27.87 5.80 -2.78
N ALA A 141 -27.35 5.08 -3.79
CA ALA A 141 -26.69 3.80 -3.57
C ALA A 141 -25.31 3.93 -2.90
N CYS A 142 -24.59 5.02 -3.13
CA CYS A 142 -23.33 5.31 -2.45
C CYS A 142 -23.56 5.71 -0.98
N ASP A 143 -24.56 6.54 -0.71
CA ASP A 143 -24.92 7.02 0.63
C ASP A 143 -25.41 5.86 1.52
N ASN A 144 -26.04 4.85 0.93
CA ASN A 144 -26.45 3.62 1.62
C ASN A 144 -25.31 2.60 1.82
N SER A 145 -24.05 2.97 1.59
CA SER A 145 -22.89 2.08 1.75
C SER A 145 -22.02 2.52 2.92
N PRO A 146 -22.17 1.90 4.11
CA PRO A 146 -21.50 2.34 5.33
C PRO A 146 -19.98 2.54 5.18
N ALA A 147 -19.31 1.54 4.59
CA ALA A 147 -17.86 1.56 4.44
C ALA A 147 -17.38 2.64 3.44
N LEU A 148 -18.22 3.02 2.49
CA LEU A 148 -17.88 4.01 1.48
C LEU A 148 -17.83 5.41 2.09
N GLU A 149 -18.76 5.73 2.99
CA GLU A 149 -18.78 6.99 3.73
C GLU A 149 -17.45 7.20 4.48
N GLU A 150 -17.03 6.22 5.29
CA GLU A 150 -15.79 6.30 6.07
C GLU A 150 -14.54 6.43 5.20
N ILE A 151 -14.47 5.68 4.09
CA ILE A 151 -13.35 5.75 3.14
C ILE A 151 -13.28 7.14 2.49
N ILE A 152 -14.43 7.71 2.10
CA ILE A 152 -14.50 9.05 1.48
C ILE A 152 -14.12 10.13 2.49
N ILE A 153 -14.63 10.06 3.73
CA ILE A 153 -14.26 10.99 4.81
C ILE A 153 -12.75 10.95 5.04
N TRP A 154 -12.17 9.76 5.15
CA TRP A 154 -10.73 9.59 5.30
C TRP A 154 -9.93 10.17 4.12
N LYS A 155 -10.32 9.86 2.87
CA LYS A 155 -9.66 10.41 1.67
C LYS A 155 -9.76 11.93 1.61
N LYS A 156 -10.91 12.51 1.99
CA LYS A 156 -11.11 13.95 2.05
C LYS A 156 -10.24 14.60 3.12
N ALA A 157 -10.17 14.01 4.32
CA ALA A 157 -9.31 14.51 5.40
C ALA A 157 -7.83 14.53 4.97
N LEU A 158 -7.35 13.46 4.31
CA LEU A 158 -6.00 13.41 3.75
C LEU A 158 -5.74 14.51 2.73
N LYS A 159 -6.66 14.71 1.77
CA LYS A 159 -6.53 15.74 0.72
C LYS A 159 -6.52 17.16 1.31
N LEU A 160 -7.38 17.42 2.30
CA LEU A 160 -7.39 18.70 3.03
C LEU A 160 -6.09 18.94 3.77
N THR A 161 -5.61 17.95 4.53
CA THR A 161 -4.31 18.07 5.23
C THR A 161 -3.15 18.26 4.26
N ALA A 162 -3.13 17.54 3.14
CA ALA A 162 -2.11 17.74 2.11
C ALA A 162 -2.11 19.17 1.59
N ASN A 163 -3.29 19.73 1.30
CA ASN A 163 -3.43 21.11 0.83
C ASN A 163 -3.01 22.14 1.90
N GLU A 164 -3.34 21.92 3.17
CA GLU A 164 -2.88 22.77 4.27
C GLU A 164 -1.37 22.77 4.40
N VAL A 165 -0.75 21.58 4.40
CA VAL A 165 0.71 21.43 4.47
C VAL A 165 1.35 22.13 3.27
N ILE A 166 0.89 21.86 2.06
CA ILE A 166 1.43 22.48 0.84
C ILE A 166 1.22 23.99 0.86
N GLY A 167 0.04 24.47 1.25
CA GLY A 167 -0.27 25.90 1.36
C GLY A 167 0.69 26.61 2.32
N HIS A 168 0.99 26.02 3.47
CA HIS A 168 1.98 26.56 4.40
C HIS A 168 3.40 26.60 3.84
N LEU A 169 3.74 25.69 2.92
CA LEU A 169 5.06 25.64 2.28
C LEU A 169 5.22 26.67 1.15
N ILE A 170 4.14 27.07 0.48
CA ILE A 170 4.15 27.91 -0.75
C ILE A 170 3.88 29.41 -0.46
N ASN A 171 3.69 29.79 0.80
CA ASN A 171 3.27 31.15 1.16
C ASN A 171 4.40 32.21 1.15
N ASN A 172 5.64 31.88 0.76
CA ASN A 172 6.78 32.81 0.82
C ASN A 172 7.63 32.74 -0.46
N ASP A 173 8.27 33.84 -0.87
CA ASP A 173 9.21 33.88 -2.01
C ASP A 173 10.49 32.99 -1.84
N GLU A 174 10.52 32.13 -0.82
CA GLU A 174 11.64 31.27 -0.41
C GLU A 174 11.28 29.76 -0.35
N ASP A 175 10.29 29.27 -1.12
CA ASP A 175 9.84 27.87 -1.12
C ASP A 175 10.99 26.84 -1.15
N ALA A 176 12.02 27.10 -1.96
CA ALA A 176 13.19 26.24 -2.07
C ALA A 176 14.00 26.15 -0.77
N GLU A 177 14.11 27.24 -0.01
CA GLU A 177 14.80 27.26 1.29
C GLU A 177 14.00 26.54 2.36
N ILE A 178 12.67 26.61 2.33
CA ILE A 178 11.81 25.86 3.24
C ILE A 178 12.01 24.35 3.05
N ILE A 179 11.98 23.86 1.80
CA ILE A 179 12.22 22.45 1.49
C ILE A 179 13.63 22.01 1.94
N LYS A 180 14.67 22.84 1.69
CA LYS A 180 16.03 22.56 2.18
C LYS A 180 16.09 22.48 3.71
N LYS A 181 15.43 23.40 4.41
CA LYS A 181 15.34 23.39 5.89
C LYS A 181 14.68 22.11 6.37
N ILE A 182 13.58 21.66 5.77
CA ILE A 182 12.91 20.40 6.15
C ILE A 182 13.85 19.21 5.98
N ILE A 183 14.53 19.10 4.83
CA ILE A 183 15.48 18.01 4.56
C ILE A 183 16.59 18.00 5.63
N ILE A 184 17.20 19.16 5.90
CA ILE A 184 18.31 19.27 6.85
C ILE A 184 17.84 19.05 8.29
N SER A 185 16.67 19.57 8.67
CA SER A 185 16.11 19.39 10.01
C SER A 185 15.72 17.94 10.27
N HIS A 186 15.19 17.22 9.27
CA HIS A 186 14.76 15.83 9.44
C HIS A 186 15.92 14.84 9.30
N GLY A 187 16.79 15.02 8.31
CA GLY A 187 17.91 14.10 8.05
C GLY A 187 19.26 14.53 8.65
N GLY A 188 19.34 15.71 9.27
CA GLY A 188 20.56 16.28 9.83
C GLY A 188 21.52 16.87 8.79
N ASN A 189 22.63 17.46 9.27
CA ASN A 189 23.67 18.10 8.43
C ASN A 189 24.33 17.15 7.41
N SER A 190 24.22 15.85 7.63
CA SER A 190 24.73 14.82 6.76
C SER A 190 24.02 14.69 5.42
N THR A 191 22.76 15.14 5.35
CA THR A 191 21.95 15.12 4.12
C THR A 191 22.61 15.82 2.95
N LYS A 192 23.56 16.73 3.21
CA LYS A 192 24.36 17.41 2.20
C LYS A 192 25.11 16.43 1.29
N ALA A 193 25.60 15.31 1.83
CA ALA A 193 26.35 14.29 1.10
C ALA A 193 25.47 13.23 0.42
N PHE A 194 24.15 13.26 0.62
CA PHE A 194 23.25 12.25 0.09
C PHE A 194 23.07 12.41 -1.44
N SER A 195 22.80 11.29 -2.12
CA SER A 195 22.28 11.31 -3.49
C SER A 195 20.90 11.99 -3.55
N ASP A 196 20.48 12.45 -4.72
CA ASP A 196 19.20 13.13 -4.90
C ASP A 196 18.00 12.25 -4.52
N ILE A 197 18.09 10.94 -4.78
CA ILE A 197 17.06 9.97 -4.39
C ILE A 197 16.96 9.88 -2.87
N GLN A 198 18.08 9.80 -2.17
CA GLN A 198 18.10 9.75 -0.70
C GLN A 198 17.58 11.05 -0.08
N LYS A 199 17.92 12.22 -0.65
CA LYS A 199 17.37 13.51 -0.22
C LYS A 199 15.85 13.55 -0.38
N ARG A 200 15.33 13.02 -1.49
CA ARG A 200 13.90 12.91 -1.74
C ARG A 200 13.19 11.99 -0.74
N ILE A 201 13.80 10.84 -0.42
CA ILE A 201 13.26 9.92 0.59
C ILE A 201 13.13 10.64 1.94
N VAL A 202 14.16 11.37 2.38
CA VAL A 202 14.11 12.14 3.64
C VAL A 202 13.02 13.20 3.63
N LEU A 203 12.88 13.94 2.51
CA LEU A 203 11.82 14.95 2.38
C LEU A 203 10.45 14.30 2.50
N PHE A 204 10.20 13.21 1.78
CA PHE A 204 8.90 12.55 1.77
C PHE A 204 8.58 11.91 3.12
N ASP A 205 9.54 11.25 3.77
CA ASP A 205 9.37 10.75 5.13
C ASP A 205 9.00 11.88 6.11
N ALA A 206 9.60 13.08 5.96
CA ALA A 206 9.28 14.23 6.80
C ALA A 206 7.85 14.75 6.54
N LEU A 207 7.46 14.89 5.26
CA LEU A 207 6.12 15.34 4.88
C LEU A 207 5.04 14.34 5.29
N ASP A 208 5.29 13.04 5.15
CA ASP A 208 4.36 11.97 5.55
C ASP A 208 4.07 12.00 7.05
N ILE A 209 5.07 12.32 7.89
CA ILE A 209 4.89 12.48 9.34
C ILE A 209 3.97 13.66 9.64
N VAL A 210 4.20 14.81 8.98
CA VAL A 210 3.37 16.00 9.16
C VAL A 210 1.94 15.72 8.69
N LEU A 211 1.78 15.08 7.53
CA LEU A 211 0.49 14.71 6.98
C LEU A 211 -0.26 13.76 7.93
N THR A 212 0.38 12.67 8.36
CA THR A 212 -0.23 11.68 9.25
C THR A 212 -0.64 12.28 10.60
N SER A 213 0.22 13.13 11.18
CA SER A 213 -0.04 13.76 12.48
C SER A 213 -1.17 14.79 12.45
N ASN A 214 -1.45 15.40 11.28
CA ASN A 214 -2.50 16.41 11.14
C ASN A 214 -3.80 15.88 10.52
N THR A 215 -3.79 14.72 9.86
CA THR A 215 -4.98 14.16 9.19
C THR A 215 -6.20 14.06 10.12
N ARG A 216 -5.98 13.68 11.38
CA ARG A 216 -7.06 13.52 12.37
C ARG A 216 -7.80 14.82 12.69
N LYS A 217 -7.16 15.98 12.52
CA LYS A 217 -7.79 17.29 12.77
C LYS A 217 -8.86 17.62 11.73
N ASN A 218 -8.74 17.03 10.54
CA ASN A 218 -9.64 17.27 9.42
C ASN A 218 -10.73 16.20 9.29
N ILE A 219 -10.77 15.23 10.22
CA ILE A 219 -11.91 14.34 10.40
C ILE A 219 -12.98 15.14 11.16
N SER A 220 -14.12 15.36 10.52
CA SER A 220 -15.23 16.13 11.08
C SER A 220 -16.56 15.50 10.70
N GLY A 221 -17.58 15.71 11.54
CA GLY A 221 -18.90 15.11 11.40
C GLY A 221 -19.22 14.14 12.53
N ALA A 222 -20.51 13.96 12.80
CA ALA A 222 -20.98 12.86 13.63
C ALA A 222 -20.95 11.57 12.80
N ILE A 223 -20.76 10.43 13.46
CA ILE A 223 -20.95 9.12 12.84
C ILE A 223 -22.42 9.02 12.43
N SER A 224 -22.70 8.62 11.19
CA SER A 224 -24.07 8.41 10.72
C SER A 224 -24.74 7.28 11.51
N ASP A 225 -26.06 7.35 11.70
CA ASP A 225 -26.82 6.31 12.42
C ASP A 225 -26.58 4.93 11.79
N ILE A 226 -26.51 4.88 10.46
CA ILE A 226 -26.20 3.66 9.71
C ILE A 226 -24.82 3.12 10.09
N ASN A 227 -23.77 3.94 10.12
CA ASN A 227 -22.42 3.48 10.49
C ASN A 227 -22.35 3.09 11.97
N ALA A 228 -23.04 3.83 12.85
CA ALA A 228 -23.11 3.53 14.26
C ALA A 228 -23.69 2.13 14.51
N ASP A 229 -24.77 1.77 13.80
CA ASP A 229 -25.42 0.47 13.92
C ASP A 229 -24.74 -0.67 13.15
N THR A 230 -23.85 -0.35 12.20
CA THR A 230 -23.18 -1.35 11.34
C THR A 230 -21.69 -1.49 11.65
N ILE A 231 -20.86 -0.51 11.25
CA ILE A 231 -19.39 -0.56 11.34
C ILE A 231 -18.91 -0.47 12.78
N TYR A 232 -19.51 0.42 13.58
CA TYR A 232 -19.06 0.70 14.94
C TYR A 232 -19.66 -0.23 16.00
N LYS A 233 -20.65 -1.06 15.62
CA LYS A 233 -21.23 -2.08 16.48
C LYS A 233 -20.39 -3.36 16.48
N LEU A 234 -19.25 -3.31 17.18
CA LEU A 234 -18.23 -4.37 17.20
C LEU A 234 -18.66 -5.66 17.92
N GLU A 235 -19.78 -5.63 18.65
CA GLU A 235 -20.30 -6.75 19.45
C GLU A 235 -20.66 -7.99 18.60
N ASN A 236 -20.87 -7.82 17.29
CA ASN A 236 -21.33 -8.86 16.36
C ASN A 236 -20.21 -9.60 15.60
N ILE A 237 -18.94 -9.37 15.91
CA ILE A 237 -17.82 -10.01 15.18
C ILE A 237 -17.66 -11.47 15.65
N ALA A 238 -18.17 -12.41 14.86
CA ALA A 238 -18.22 -13.84 15.20
C ALA A 238 -16.87 -14.59 15.10
N THR A 239 -15.88 -14.03 14.40
CA THR A 239 -14.58 -14.70 14.19
C THR A 239 -13.42 -13.71 14.29
N LEU A 240 -12.49 -14.00 15.21
CA LEU A 240 -11.23 -13.28 15.44
C LEU A 240 -10.02 -13.94 14.75
N GLU A 241 -10.26 -14.87 13.83
CA GLU A 241 -9.17 -15.49 13.06
C GLU A 241 -8.39 -14.39 12.32
N PRO A 242 -7.05 -14.28 12.51
CA PRO A 242 -6.28 -13.20 11.92
C PRO A 242 -6.31 -13.24 10.38
N ASP A 243 -6.82 -12.19 9.74
CA ASP A 243 -6.61 -11.99 8.31
C ASP A 243 -5.14 -11.64 8.08
N LYS A 244 -4.40 -12.56 7.47
CA LYS A 244 -2.95 -12.48 7.30
C LYS A 244 -2.54 -11.34 6.36
N LYS A 245 -3.36 -11.06 5.35
CA LYS A 245 -3.11 -10.00 4.38
C LYS A 245 -3.30 -8.64 5.05
N LEU A 246 -4.42 -8.47 5.77
CA LEU A 246 -4.69 -7.25 6.55
C LEU A 246 -3.67 -7.08 7.68
N ASN A 247 -3.35 -8.14 8.42
CA ASN A 247 -2.35 -8.09 9.49
C ASN A 247 -0.99 -7.61 8.99
N SER A 248 -0.62 -8.01 7.77
CA SER A 248 0.62 -7.55 7.13
C SER A 248 0.64 -6.07 6.80
N TRP A 249 -0.51 -5.41 6.67
CA TRP A 249 -0.57 -3.96 6.46
C TRP A 249 -0.08 -3.18 7.69
N PHE A 250 -0.23 -3.77 8.89
CA PHE A 250 0.28 -3.22 10.14
C PHE A 250 1.76 -3.52 10.39
N HIS A 251 2.38 -4.38 9.59
CA HIS A 251 3.78 -4.76 9.73
C HIS A 251 4.64 -4.19 8.60
N PHE A 252 4.19 -4.27 7.36
CA PHE A 252 4.99 -3.96 6.17
C PHE A 252 4.53 -2.70 5.45
N LYS A 253 5.47 -2.02 4.78
CA LYS A 253 5.13 -1.06 3.73
C LYS A 253 4.41 -1.77 2.57
N LEU A 254 3.33 -1.18 2.06
CA LEU A 254 2.56 -1.68 0.91
C LEU A 254 3.29 -1.40 -0.41
N ILE A 255 4.35 -2.17 -0.68
CA ILE A 255 5.19 -2.03 -1.87
C ILE A 255 5.18 -3.36 -2.65
N SER A 256 5.02 -3.27 -3.98
CA SER A 256 4.96 -4.44 -4.87
C SER A 256 6.33 -4.98 -5.27
N SER A 257 7.34 -4.13 -5.39
CA SER A 257 8.69 -4.49 -5.81
C SER A 257 9.73 -3.60 -5.13
N ILE A 258 10.81 -4.20 -4.63
CA ILE A 258 11.89 -3.50 -3.95
C ILE A 258 13.16 -3.72 -4.78
N SER A 259 13.82 -2.65 -5.19
CA SER A 259 15.11 -2.77 -5.89
C SER A 259 16.15 -3.40 -4.97
N ASN A 260 17.00 -4.28 -5.50
CA ASN A 260 18.10 -4.87 -4.75
C ASN A 260 19.20 -3.85 -4.40
N ASP A 261 19.27 -2.73 -5.11
CA ASP A 261 20.20 -1.63 -4.79
C ASP A 261 19.70 -0.73 -3.65
N LEU A 262 18.43 -0.88 -3.26
CA LEU A 262 17.83 -0.09 -2.20
C LEU A 262 18.22 -0.66 -0.84
N ILE A 263 18.72 0.21 0.03
CA ILE A 263 19.07 -0.13 1.41
C ILE A 263 18.37 0.86 2.32
N LEU A 264 17.40 0.36 3.07
CA LEU A 264 16.61 1.13 4.02
C LEU A 264 16.55 0.40 5.35
N SER A 265 16.37 1.15 6.42
CA SER A 265 16.12 0.59 7.74
C SER A 265 14.83 -0.24 7.72
N GLY A 266 14.84 -1.40 8.38
CA GLY A 266 13.72 -2.34 8.42
C GLY A 266 13.54 -3.19 7.16
N LEU A 267 14.45 -3.07 6.19
CA LEU A 267 14.49 -3.93 5.01
C LEU A 267 14.79 -5.38 5.43
N ILE A 268 13.95 -6.31 4.99
CA ILE A 268 14.09 -7.74 5.17
C ILE A 268 14.58 -8.34 3.87
N SER A 269 15.65 -9.11 3.95
CA SER A 269 16.28 -9.71 2.78
C SER A 269 16.61 -11.19 3.02
N ASP A 270 16.45 -11.99 1.97
CA ASP A 270 16.85 -13.40 1.96
C ASP A 270 18.33 -13.49 1.53
N PHE A 271 19.03 -14.51 2.03
CA PHE A 271 20.40 -14.78 1.61
C PHE A 271 20.44 -15.40 0.20
N LYS A 272 21.36 -14.93 -0.65
CA LYS A 272 21.74 -15.61 -1.91
C LYS A 272 22.96 -16.49 -1.75
N ASP A 273 23.88 -16.07 -0.88
CA ASP A 273 25.20 -16.66 -0.75
C ASP A 273 25.23 -17.75 0.31
N LYS A 274 25.63 -18.95 -0.10
CA LYS A 274 25.70 -20.10 0.81
C LYS A 274 26.72 -19.91 1.93
N GLY A 275 27.87 -19.27 1.65
CA GLY A 275 28.88 -19.01 2.67
C GLY A 275 28.37 -18.08 3.76
N LEU A 276 27.60 -17.06 3.39
CA LEU A 276 26.94 -16.18 4.37
C LEU A 276 25.84 -16.90 5.15
N ILE A 277 25.08 -17.80 4.52
CA ILE A 277 24.10 -18.63 5.25
C ILE A 277 24.81 -19.47 6.29
N ASP A 278 25.88 -20.16 5.91
CA ASP A 278 26.63 -21.05 6.81
C ASP A 278 27.29 -20.27 7.97
N THR A 279 27.58 -18.98 7.77
CA THR A 279 28.24 -18.13 8.78
C THR A 279 27.27 -17.38 9.69
N TYR A 280 26.16 -16.87 9.15
CA TYR A 280 25.31 -15.87 9.83
C TYR A 280 23.85 -16.31 10.01
N SER A 281 23.43 -17.45 9.47
CA SER A 281 22.11 -18.01 9.76
C SER A 281 22.04 -18.40 11.23
N ILE A 282 20.85 -18.32 11.82
CA ILE A 282 20.59 -18.77 13.20
C ILE A 282 20.03 -20.19 13.25
N LEU A 283 19.87 -20.85 12.10
CA LEU A 283 19.25 -22.17 12.01
C LEU A 283 20.12 -23.29 12.60
N ASP A 284 21.42 -23.07 12.75
CA ASP A 284 22.35 -24.03 13.32
C ASP A 284 22.44 -23.94 14.86
N ASP A 285 22.03 -22.80 15.46
CA ASP A 285 21.99 -22.59 16.91
C ASP A 285 21.11 -23.62 17.62
N LYS A 286 21.62 -24.13 18.75
CA LYS A 286 20.94 -25.17 19.54
C LYS A 286 19.60 -24.68 20.07
N HIS A 287 19.54 -23.47 20.62
CA HIS A 287 18.31 -22.96 21.22
C HIS A 287 17.26 -22.62 20.16
N ILE A 288 17.68 -22.10 19.00
CA ILE A 288 16.77 -21.90 17.87
C ILE A 288 16.23 -23.23 17.35
N LYS A 289 17.07 -24.26 17.18
CA LYS A 289 16.62 -25.62 16.79
C LYS A 289 15.60 -26.19 17.77
N GLU A 290 15.85 -26.05 19.08
CA GLU A 290 14.91 -26.49 20.12
C GLU A 290 13.59 -25.72 20.06
N TYR A 291 13.64 -24.40 19.85
CA TYR A 291 12.45 -23.57 19.71
C TYR A 291 11.66 -23.88 18.44
N LEU A 292 12.33 -24.23 17.34
CA LEU A 292 11.73 -24.62 16.07
C LEU A 292 11.36 -26.10 16.00
N SER A 293 11.61 -26.90 17.04
CA SER A 293 11.38 -28.36 17.04
C SER A 293 9.96 -28.81 16.74
N LYS A 294 8.97 -27.92 16.87
CA LYS A 294 7.55 -28.19 16.51
C LYS A 294 7.21 -27.84 15.07
N GLN A 295 8.17 -27.35 14.29
CA GLN A 295 8.01 -26.89 12.90
C GLN A 295 8.61 -27.91 11.92
N THR A 296 8.14 -29.16 11.98
CA THR A 296 8.73 -30.32 11.29
C THR A 296 7.89 -30.88 10.15
N ASP A 297 6.72 -30.30 9.87
CA ASP A 297 5.85 -30.70 8.76
C ASP A 297 6.56 -30.46 7.42
N SER A 298 6.43 -31.38 6.46
CA SER A 298 7.08 -31.30 5.15
C SER A 298 6.65 -30.09 4.32
N ARG A 299 5.50 -29.50 4.64
CA ARG A 299 5.00 -28.26 4.00
C ARG A 299 5.66 -26.99 4.53
N ILE A 300 6.32 -27.07 5.69
CA ILE A 300 6.99 -25.94 6.31
C ILE A 300 8.32 -25.69 5.60
N LYS A 301 8.58 -24.43 5.27
CA LYS A 301 9.89 -24.02 4.72
C LYS A 301 10.54 -23.02 5.67
N LEU A 302 11.71 -23.38 6.19
CA LEU A 302 12.55 -22.49 6.98
C LEU A 302 13.53 -21.78 6.04
N LYS A 303 13.43 -20.46 5.95
CA LYS A 303 14.27 -19.63 5.10
C LYS A 303 15.07 -18.65 5.97
N PRO A 304 16.40 -18.76 6.03
CA PRO A 304 17.24 -17.75 6.66
C PRO A 304 16.98 -16.38 6.03
N CYS A 305 16.87 -15.36 6.87
CA CYS A 305 16.73 -13.98 6.41
C CYS A 305 17.47 -13.03 7.34
N VAL A 306 17.62 -11.78 6.90
CA VAL A 306 18.18 -10.69 7.70
C VAL A 306 17.27 -9.49 7.69
N MET A 307 17.38 -8.65 8.72
CA MET A 307 16.76 -7.33 8.74
C MET A 307 17.83 -6.24 8.92
N VAL A 308 17.75 -5.18 8.12
CA VAL A 308 18.60 -4.00 8.28
C VAL A 308 18.18 -3.22 9.53
N LEU A 309 19.01 -3.25 10.56
CA LEU A 309 18.80 -2.52 11.82
C LEU A 309 19.32 -1.09 11.79
N THR A 310 20.27 -0.79 10.90
CA THR A 310 20.94 0.52 10.81
C THR A 310 19.92 1.65 10.74
N ARG A 311 20.07 2.70 11.56
CA ARG A 311 19.14 3.84 11.54
C ARG A 311 19.23 4.58 10.20
N PRO A 312 18.14 5.22 9.73
CA PRO A 312 18.17 5.99 8.48
C PRO A 312 19.27 7.06 8.44
N CYS A 313 19.49 7.76 9.56
CA CYS A 313 20.56 8.76 9.67
C CYS A 313 21.94 8.13 9.47
N ASP A 314 22.19 6.91 9.93
CA ASP A 314 23.48 6.23 9.87
C ASP A 314 23.74 5.66 8.46
N ILE A 315 22.72 5.04 7.84
CA ILE A 315 22.77 4.58 6.44
C ILE A 315 23.15 5.73 5.51
N ALA A 316 22.59 6.90 5.78
CA ALA A 316 22.75 8.03 4.90
C ALA A 316 24.02 8.85 5.23
N GLN A 317 24.46 8.84 6.49
CA GLN A 317 25.69 9.47 6.95
C GLN A 317 26.98 8.78 6.50
N ASP A 318 26.89 7.56 5.97
CA ASP A 318 28.05 6.67 5.75
C ASP A 318 28.95 6.58 7.01
N LYS A 319 28.35 6.87 8.17
CA LYS A 319 28.98 6.78 9.49
C LYS A 319 28.86 5.35 9.94
N PHE A 320 29.89 4.89 10.66
CA PHE A 320 30.25 3.49 10.89
C PHE A 320 30.89 2.90 9.64
N GLY A 321 32.22 2.72 9.68
CA GLY A 321 33.04 2.31 8.55
C GLY A 321 32.35 1.28 7.65
N LYS A 322 31.79 1.79 6.53
CA LYS A 322 31.20 1.10 5.36
C LYS A 322 30.13 0.02 5.61
N ASN A 323 29.84 -0.37 6.85
CA ASN A 323 29.15 -1.63 7.12
C ASN A 323 27.72 -1.43 7.65
N ILE A 324 26.77 -2.06 6.96
CA ILE A 324 25.36 -2.11 7.29
C ILE A 324 25.16 -3.12 8.42
N LYS A 325 24.55 -2.69 9.53
CA LYS A 325 24.19 -3.55 10.64
C LYS A 325 22.92 -4.34 10.33
N LEU A 326 23.04 -5.65 10.45
CA LEU A 326 22.02 -6.66 10.14
C LEU A 326 21.67 -7.45 11.38
N LEU A 327 20.40 -7.85 11.48
CA LEU A 327 19.89 -8.79 12.47
C LEU A 327 19.52 -10.09 11.77
N SER A 328 20.08 -11.20 12.22
CA SER A 328 19.76 -12.52 11.66
C SER A 328 18.39 -13.01 12.14
N GLY A 329 17.70 -13.70 11.24
CA GLY A 329 16.39 -14.25 11.50
C GLY A 329 16.05 -15.43 10.59
N VAL A 330 14.82 -15.93 10.77
CA VAL A 330 14.25 -17.01 9.99
C VAL A 330 12.83 -16.63 9.61
N ARG A 331 12.53 -16.77 8.33
CA ARG A 331 11.17 -16.74 7.78
C ARG A 331 10.66 -18.17 7.65
N ILE A 332 9.52 -18.42 8.26
CA ILE A 332 8.89 -19.73 8.33
C ILE A 332 7.63 -19.66 7.49
N VAL A 333 7.59 -20.40 6.38
CA VAL A 333 6.42 -20.48 5.49
C VAL A 333 5.54 -21.65 5.93
N ASN A 334 4.22 -21.42 6.00
CA ASN A 334 3.20 -22.38 6.46
C ASN A 334 3.44 -22.92 7.88
N PRO A 335 3.76 -22.08 8.87
CA PRO A 335 4.13 -22.54 10.20
C PRO A 335 3.01 -23.36 10.87
N ASN A 336 3.41 -24.30 11.72
CA ASN A 336 2.49 -24.95 12.65
C ASN A 336 2.00 -23.95 13.69
N ARG A 337 0.68 -23.92 13.89
CA ARG A 337 -0.04 -22.98 14.75
C ARG A 337 -0.63 -23.72 15.96
N LYS A 338 -0.83 -23.03 17.09
CA LYS A 338 -1.52 -23.57 18.26
C LYS A 338 -3.01 -23.75 17.96
N ASN A 339 -3.66 -24.67 18.67
CA ASN A 339 -5.11 -24.85 18.56
C ASN A 339 -5.85 -23.93 19.54
N ASN A 340 -5.67 -22.62 19.39
CA ASN A 340 -6.35 -21.57 20.15
C ASN A 340 -7.00 -20.56 19.18
N VAL A 341 -7.78 -19.61 19.71
CA VAL A 341 -8.51 -18.62 18.91
C VAL A 341 -7.55 -17.71 18.13
N SER A 342 -6.43 -17.30 18.74
CA SER A 342 -5.43 -16.44 18.10
C SER A 342 -4.54 -17.17 17.09
N LYS A 343 -4.61 -18.51 17.01
CA LYS A 343 -3.74 -19.37 16.19
C LYS A 343 -2.26 -19.00 16.30
N GLU A 344 -1.76 -18.71 17.50
CA GLU A 344 -0.35 -18.29 17.67
C GLU A 344 0.66 -19.31 17.11
N PHE A 345 1.87 -18.84 16.79
CA PHE A 345 2.96 -19.73 16.44
C PHE A 345 3.20 -20.82 17.50
N LYS A 346 3.34 -22.07 17.03
CA LYS A 346 3.60 -23.22 17.90
C LYS A 346 5.10 -23.43 18.07
N GLY A 347 5.71 -22.71 19.01
CA GLY A 347 7.10 -22.93 19.42
C GLY A 347 7.30 -24.23 20.22
N GLY A 348 8.57 -24.64 20.35
CA GLY A 348 9.05 -25.76 21.15
C GLY A 348 9.26 -25.40 22.62
N SER A 349 10.52 -25.39 23.08
CA SER A 349 10.90 -24.99 24.44
C SER A 349 10.49 -23.54 24.76
N SER A 350 10.63 -23.13 26.03
CA SER A 350 10.33 -21.75 26.46
C SER A 350 11.08 -20.76 25.58
N LYS A 351 10.32 -19.82 24.98
CA LYS A 351 10.85 -18.74 24.14
C LYS A 351 11.92 -17.97 24.91
N LEU A 352 13.10 -17.82 24.32
CA LEU A 352 14.16 -16.96 24.87
C LEU A 352 13.73 -15.49 24.79
N ASP A 353 14.12 -14.69 25.78
CA ASP A 353 13.91 -13.23 25.80
C ASP A 353 14.47 -12.51 24.57
N SER A 354 15.50 -13.07 23.95
CA SER A 354 16.16 -12.49 22.77
C SER A 354 15.37 -12.66 21.47
N ILE A 355 14.38 -13.55 21.48
CA ILE A 355 13.61 -13.92 20.29
C ILE A 355 12.43 -12.96 20.14
N LYS A 356 12.33 -12.31 18.98
CA LYS A 356 11.14 -11.54 18.58
C LYS A 356 10.42 -12.27 17.45
N ILE A 357 9.09 -12.30 17.49
CA ILE A 357 8.25 -13.09 16.59
C ILE A 357 7.18 -12.19 16.00
N TYR A 358 6.96 -12.32 14.70
CA TYR A 358 5.87 -11.67 13.97
C TYR A 358 5.09 -12.73 13.21
N ASP A 359 3.80 -12.85 13.55
CA ASP A 359 2.93 -13.93 13.10
C ASP A 359 1.88 -13.46 12.10
N HIS A 360 1.25 -14.43 11.41
CA HIS A 360 0.15 -14.20 10.47
C HIS A 360 0.53 -13.21 9.36
N LEU A 361 1.69 -13.41 8.76
CA LEU A 361 2.21 -12.52 7.72
C LEU A 361 1.94 -13.10 6.32
N TYR A 362 1.66 -12.20 5.38
CA TYR A 362 1.46 -12.45 3.97
C TYR A 362 2.62 -11.83 3.20
N PHE A 363 3.40 -12.67 2.51
CA PHE A 363 4.53 -12.24 1.70
C PHE A 363 4.15 -12.15 0.22
N SER A 364 3.52 -13.19 -0.30
CA SER A 364 3.13 -13.33 -1.71
C SER A 364 1.92 -14.27 -1.86
N LYS A 365 1.43 -14.46 -3.11
CA LYS A 365 0.35 -15.41 -3.42
C LYS A 365 0.73 -16.87 -3.06
N ASP A 366 2.02 -17.19 -3.07
CA ASP A 366 2.55 -18.51 -2.72
C ASP A 366 2.95 -18.64 -1.24
N GLU A 367 3.13 -17.51 -0.56
CA GLU A 367 3.58 -17.41 0.83
C GLU A 367 2.56 -16.59 1.64
N THR A 368 1.39 -17.19 1.82
CA THR A 368 0.20 -16.52 2.38
C THR A 368 0.11 -16.57 3.90
N ASP A 369 0.87 -17.49 4.53
CA ASP A 369 1.00 -17.61 5.98
C ASP A 369 2.47 -17.78 6.35
N CYS A 370 3.03 -16.75 6.96
CA CYS A 370 4.41 -16.72 7.38
C CYS A 370 4.55 -16.26 8.83
N THR A 371 5.62 -16.74 9.46
CA THR A 371 6.14 -16.22 10.72
C THR A 371 7.56 -15.75 10.50
N LEU A 372 7.88 -14.55 10.98
CA LEU A 372 9.26 -14.07 11.08
C LEU A 372 9.75 -14.24 12.52
N ILE A 373 10.97 -14.73 12.65
CA ILE A 373 11.69 -14.82 13.91
C ILE A 373 13.00 -14.07 13.75
N PHE A 374 13.29 -13.15 14.65
CA PHE A 374 14.61 -12.53 14.78
C PHE A 374 15.17 -12.80 16.17
N ASP A 375 16.49 -12.96 16.27
CA ASP A 375 17.15 -13.19 17.55
C ASP A 375 18.20 -12.10 17.80
N TYR A 376 17.96 -11.29 18.83
CA TYR A 376 18.82 -10.16 19.20
C TYR A 376 20.24 -10.54 19.60
N ARG A 377 20.52 -11.82 19.86
CA ARG A 377 21.89 -12.33 20.06
C ARG A 377 22.74 -12.25 18.79
N TYR A 378 22.12 -12.35 17.61
CA TYR A 378 22.82 -12.51 16.33
C TYR A 378 22.68 -11.26 15.46
N SER A 379 23.53 -10.28 15.72
CA SER A 379 23.70 -9.13 14.84
C SER A 379 25.11 -9.08 14.28
N PHE A 380 25.24 -8.69 13.02
CA PHE A 380 26.53 -8.59 12.32
C PHE A 380 26.51 -7.40 11.37
N SER A 381 27.65 -7.05 10.78
CA SER A 381 27.74 -5.94 9.84
C SER A 381 28.48 -6.32 8.57
N LEU A 382 28.00 -5.86 7.41
CA LEU A 382 28.60 -6.12 6.10
C LEU A 382 28.76 -4.85 5.27
N PRO A 383 29.80 -4.74 4.43
CA PRO A 383 29.92 -3.66 3.46
C PRO A 383 28.69 -3.56 2.55
N LYS A 384 28.34 -2.34 2.15
CA LYS A 384 27.21 -2.06 1.25
C LYS A 384 27.23 -2.91 -0.03
N GLU A 385 28.39 -3.02 -0.66
CA GLU A 385 28.57 -3.74 -1.92
C GLU A 385 28.34 -5.25 -1.74
N GLN A 386 28.71 -5.79 -0.58
CA GLN A 386 28.43 -7.19 -0.24
C GLN A 386 26.95 -7.41 0.02
N PHE A 387 26.27 -6.48 0.70
CA PHE A 387 24.83 -6.59 0.91
C PHE A 387 24.06 -6.64 -0.42
N ILE A 388 24.32 -5.69 -1.32
CA ILE A 388 23.63 -5.60 -2.63
C ILE A 388 23.87 -6.88 -3.46
N SER A 389 25.10 -7.40 -3.46
CA SER A 389 25.45 -8.57 -4.28
C SER A 389 25.01 -9.91 -3.69
N LYS A 390 24.85 -10.02 -2.37
CA LYS A 390 24.65 -11.31 -1.68
C LYS A 390 23.26 -11.52 -1.07
N PHE A 391 22.35 -10.56 -1.18
CA PHE A 391 21.00 -10.65 -0.63
C PHE A 391 19.92 -10.29 -1.67
N ASP A 392 18.72 -10.81 -1.49
CA ASP A 392 17.51 -10.41 -2.22
C ASP A 392 16.53 -9.69 -1.30
N ASN A 393 16.09 -8.49 -1.70
CA ASN A 393 15.17 -7.68 -0.93
C ASN A 393 13.73 -8.21 -1.05
N VAL A 394 13.05 -8.42 0.09
CA VAL A 394 11.74 -9.10 0.11
C VAL A 394 10.62 -8.21 0.63
N LYS A 395 10.78 -7.62 1.82
CA LYS A 395 9.78 -6.75 2.47
C LYS A 395 10.49 -5.65 3.26
N ILE A 396 9.75 -4.61 3.63
CA ILE A 396 10.25 -3.54 4.51
C ILE A 396 9.24 -3.37 5.63
N PHE A 397 9.69 -3.46 6.89
CA PHE A 397 8.84 -3.11 8.02
C PHE A 397 8.44 -1.63 7.98
N ASN A 398 7.25 -1.31 8.48
CA ASN A 398 6.86 0.08 8.68
C ASN A 398 7.70 0.74 9.79
N LYS A 399 7.60 2.06 9.88
CA LYS A 399 8.45 2.86 10.75
C LYS A 399 8.13 2.66 12.23
N GLU A 400 6.85 2.54 12.60
CA GLU A 400 6.47 2.33 14.00
C GLU A 400 7.06 1.02 14.54
N LEU A 401 6.84 -0.09 13.82
CA LEU A 401 7.31 -1.41 14.22
C LEU A 401 8.83 -1.48 14.27
N LEU A 402 9.50 -0.90 13.28
CA LEU A 402 10.96 -0.85 13.26
C LEU A 402 11.53 -0.07 14.45
N SER A 403 10.86 1.02 14.86
CA SER A 403 11.29 1.81 16.02
C SER A 403 11.17 1.00 17.31
N GLU A 404 10.09 0.23 17.48
CA GLU A 404 9.93 -0.72 18.58
C GLU A 404 11.07 -1.75 18.59
N ILE A 405 11.34 -2.39 17.45
CA ILE A 405 12.44 -3.36 17.31
C ILE A 405 13.78 -2.77 17.71
N GLN A 406 14.08 -1.55 17.26
CA GLN A 406 15.34 -0.88 17.56
C GLN A 406 15.48 -0.55 19.05
N VAL A 407 14.39 -0.16 19.72
CA VAL A 407 14.37 0.08 21.18
C VAL A 407 14.58 -1.23 21.93
N GLU A 408 13.85 -2.29 21.59
CA GLU A 408 13.99 -3.61 22.23
C GLU A 408 15.39 -4.18 22.03
N TYR A 409 15.93 -4.11 20.82
CA TYR A 409 17.30 -4.54 20.51
C TYR A 409 18.35 -3.75 21.31
N SER A 410 18.19 -2.42 21.43
CA SER A 410 19.10 -1.58 22.22
C SER A 410 19.04 -1.94 23.70
N SER A 411 17.84 -2.14 24.24
CA SER A 411 17.63 -2.59 25.61
C SER A 411 18.30 -3.94 25.86
N TYR A 412 18.09 -4.91 24.97
CA TYR A 412 18.70 -6.23 25.06
C TYR A 412 20.23 -6.16 25.04
N SER A 413 20.79 -5.41 24.09
CA SER A 413 22.26 -5.27 23.91
C SER A 413 22.95 -4.56 25.09
N SER A 414 22.20 -3.75 25.87
CA SER A 414 22.70 -3.02 27.03
C SER A 414 22.74 -3.84 28.34
N ARG A 415 22.22 -5.07 28.34
CA ARG A 415 22.20 -5.92 29.55
C ARG A 415 23.63 -6.32 29.94
N LEU A 416 23.91 -6.27 31.24
CA LEU A 416 25.18 -6.70 31.84
C LEU A 416 25.51 -8.14 31.42
N GLY A 417 26.74 -8.36 30.94
CA GLY A 417 27.23 -9.66 30.46
C GLY A 417 27.04 -9.93 28.96
N ILE A 418 26.27 -9.11 28.23
CA ILE A 418 26.14 -9.22 26.75
C ILE A 418 27.18 -8.34 26.03
N THR A 419 27.49 -7.17 26.60
CA THR A 419 28.46 -6.19 26.06
C THR A 419 29.74 -6.06 26.89
N GLN A 420 30.08 -7.06 27.72
CA GLN A 420 31.39 -7.03 28.39
C GLN A 420 32.52 -7.25 27.39
N ILE A 421 33.40 -6.24 27.33
CA ILE A 421 34.65 -6.22 26.60
C ILE A 421 35.51 -7.41 27.09
N ILE A 422 35.86 -8.31 26.19
CA ILE A 422 37.03 -9.19 26.34
C ILE A 422 38.23 -8.43 25.78
#